data_AF-D9XA81-F1
#
_entry.id   AF-D9XA81-F1
#
_cell.length_a   1.000
_cell.length_b   1.000
_cell.length_c   1.000
_cell.angle_alpha   90.00
_cell.angle_beta   90.00
_cell.angle_gamma   90.00
#
_symmetry.space_group_name_H-M   'P 1'
#
loop_
_entity.id
_entity.type
_entity.pdbx_description
1 polymer ?
#
loop_
_entity_poly.entity_id
_entity_poly.type
_entity_poly.pdbx_seq_one_letter_code
_entity_poly.pdbx_strand_id
1 'polypeptide(L)'
;MGEARRGLRQRRLPQGQRVRRPARLGDLLTVARPQPTTPSPSSYGGTHVKRLISRTAMGLAVAALAVGGLATTAQAAPAAANSGDPALTDVYVWATNVNLRQQPTTDSPRLAVRSQWWADAVCQTQGQTVRDPAVGTNNWWTAVQEFAGSDIAWVNNLYIRGGVKIAGVPDC
;
A
#
# COMPACT_ATOMS: atom_id res chain seq x y z
N MET A 1 -39.81 -16.65 56.62
CA MET A 1 -39.77 -18.12 56.51
C MET A 1 -39.78 -18.48 55.03
N GLY A 2 -38.81 -19.29 54.55
CA GLY A 2 -38.84 -19.86 53.19
C GLY A 2 -37.64 -19.56 52.29
N GLU A 3 -36.47 -20.09 52.65
CA GLU A 3 -35.26 -20.16 51.81
C GLU A 3 -35.37 -21.34 50.83
N ALA A 4 -35.01 -21.17 49.54
CA ALA A 4 -34.69 -22.31 48.66
C ALA A 4 -33.72 -21.90 47.53
N ARG A 5 -32.45 -22.19 47.78
CA ARG A 5 -31.33 -22.19 46.83
C ARG A 5 -31.43 -23.38 45.86
N ARG A 6 -30.94 -23.21 44.62
CA ARG A 6 -29.96 -24.08 43.89
C ARG A 6 -30.25 -24.16 42.40
N GLY A 7 -29.20 -23.97 41.59
CA GLY A 7 -29.26 -24.38 40.18
C GLY A 7 -28.11 -23.96 39.27
N LEU A 8 -26.86 -23.82 39.75
CA LEU A 8 -25.70 -23.73 38.85
C LEU A 8 -25.60 -25.02 38.02
N ARG A 9 -25.88 -24.95 36.71
CA ARG A 9 -25.46 -25.98 35.75
C ARG A 9 -24.29 -25.45 34.93
N GLN A 10 -23.08 -25.69 35.45
CA GLN A 10 -21.85 -25.66 34.66
C GLN A 10 -21.95 -26.75 33.58
N ARG A 11 -22.02 -26.36 32.31
CA ARG A 11 -21.84 -27.29 31.19
C ARG A 11 -20.35 -27.61 31.07
N ARG A 12 -20.02 -28.89 31.29
CA ARG A 12 -18.70 -29.47 31.02
C ARG A 12 -18.36 -29.34 29.54
N LEU A 13 -17.19 -28.78 29.24
CA LEU A 13 -16.53 -28.90 27.95
C LEU A 13 -15.78 -30.25 27.88
N PRO A 14 -15.74 -30.90 26.71
CA PRO A 14 -15.08 -32.20 26.54
C PRO A 14 -13.55 -32.09 26.57
N GLN A 15 -12.94 -32.94 27.39
CA GLN A 15 -11.52 -33.18 27.50
C GLN A 15 -10.99 -33.90 26.25
N GLY A 16 -10.12 -33.24 25.50
CA GLY A 16 -9.49 -33.80 24.29
C GLY A 16 -8.17 -33.13 23.94
N GLN A 17 -7.41 -32.65 24.93
CA GLN A 17 -6.13 -31.98 24.71
C GLN A 17 -5.00 -33.00 24.86
N ARG A 18 -4.63 -33.66 23.75
CA ARG A 18 -3.37 -34.43 23.69
C ARG A 18 -2.21 -33.47 23.50
N VAL A 19 -1.46 -33.28 24.58
CA VAL A 19 -0.13 -32.68 24.62
C VAL A 19 0.81 -33.50 23.72
N ARG A 20 1.30 -32.91 22.63
CA ARG A 20 2.49 -33.40 21.93
C ARG A 20 3.67 -32.49 22.27
N ARG A 21 4.70 -33.14 22.80
CA ARG A 21 5.99 -32.61 23.25
C ARG A 21 6.77 -31.86 22.15
N PRO A 22 7.75 -31.02 22.54
CA PRO A 22 8.49 -30.14 21.64
C PRO A 22 9.54 -30.89 20.82
N ALA A 23 9.68 -30.52 19.55
CA ALA A 23 10.87 -30.82 18.76
C ALA A 23 11.94 -29.76 19.01
N ARG A 24 13.15 -30.23 19.34
CA ARG A 24 14.38 -29.47 19.55
C ARG A 24 15.10 -29.24 18.22
N LEU A 25 15.72 -28.07 18.13
CA LEU A 25 17.05 -27.73 17.59
C LEU A 25 17.50 -28.25 16.20
N GLY A 26 17.96 -27.28 15.40
CA GLY A 26 18.78 -27.43 14.20
C GLY A 26 18.06 -26.82 12.98
N ASP A 27 18.64 -25.99 12.13
CA ASP A 27 19.95 -25.35 12.12
C ASP A 27 19.88 -24.19 11.12
N LEU A 28 20.72 -23.19 11.36
CA LEU A 28 21.38 -22.30 10.40
C LEU A 28 20.79 -22.18 8.98
N LEU A 29 20.26 -20.99 8.66
CA LEU A 29 20.59 -20.27 7.42
C LEU A 29 20.15 -18.81 7.52
N THR A 30 21.00 -18.02 8.17
CA THR A 30 21.05 -16.56 8.02
C THR A 30 21.40 -16.24 6.57
N VAL A 31 20.41 -15.95 5.75
CA VAL A 31 20.63 -15.30 4.45
C VAL A 31 20.91 -13.82 4.73
N ALA A 32 22.20 -13.51 4.81
CA ALA A 32 22.70 -12.14 4.80
C ALA A 32 22.23 -11.44 3.52
N ARG A 33 21.37 -10.44 3.66
CA ARG A 33 21.03 -9.51 2.57
C ARG A 33 22.21 -8.54 2.38
N PRO A 34 22.71 -8.35 1.15
CA PRO A 34 23.76 -7.37 0.89
C PRO A 34 23.23 -5.94 1.09
N GLN A 35 23.96 -5.16 1.89
CA GLN A 35 23.76 -3.72 2.07
C GLN A 35 24.13 -2.97 0.78
N PRO A 36 23.32 -2.02 0.30
CA PRO A 36 23.73 -1.12 -0.76
C PRO A 36 24.76 -0.12 -0.21
N THR A 37 26.01 -0.24 -0.66
CA THR A 37 27.07 0.74 -0.43
C THR A 37 26.76 2.01 -1.21
N THR A 38 26.54 3.12 -0.51
CA THR A 38 26.57 4.48 -1.05
C THR A 38 27.99 4.88 -1.41
N PRO A 39 28.26 5.35 -2.65
CA PRO A 39 29.45 6.12 -2.93
C PRO A 39 29.17 7.62 -2.73
N SER A 40 29.75 8.20 -1.68
CA SER A 40 30.04 9.63 -1.60
C SER A 40 31.41 9.90 -2.23
N PRO A 41 31.54 10.89 -3.12
CA PRO A 41 32.80 11.58 -3.32
C PRO A 41 32.75 13.00 -2.74
N SER A 42 33.61 13.23 -1.76
CA SER A 42 34.01 14.53 -1.25
C SER A 42 34.76 15.36 -2.31
N SER A 43 34.42 16.66 -2.31
CA SER A 43 35.23 17.86 -2.58
C SER A 43 36.74 17.71 -2.93
N TYR A 44 37.19 18.44 -3.96
CA TYR A 44 38.45 19.18 -4.16
C TYR A 44 38.56 19.44 -5.69
N GLY A 45 38.42 20.65 -6.23
CA GLY A 45 39.36 21.78 -6.11
C GLY A 45 40.21 21.86 -7.39
N GLY A 46 40.06 22.91 -8.21
CA GLY A 46 40.93 23.10 -9.40
C GLY A 46 40.38 24.05 -10.45
N THR A 47 40.63 25.34 -10.29
CA THR A 47 40.48 26.38 -11.32
C THR A 47 41.56 26.22 -12.40
N HIS A 48 41.19 26.05 -13.68
CA HIS A 48 42.06 26.44 -14.80
C HIS A 48 41.24 26.92 -16.01
N VAL A 49 41.37 28.21 -16.27
CA VAL A 49 41.03 28.92 -17.50
C VAL A 49 41.92 28.46 -18.66
N LYS A 50 41.34 28.11 -19.82
CA LYS A 50 41.58 28.77 -21.13
C LYS A 50 41.03 27.95 -22.30
N ARG A 51 40.38 28.68 -23.21
CA ARG A 51 39.96 28.31 -24.56
C ARG A 51 41.00 27.47 -25.30
N LEU A 52 40.54 26.53 -26.12
CA LEU A 52 40.93 26.46 -27.54
C LEU A 52 39.91 25.62 -28.33
N ILE A 53 39.33 26.28 -29.32
CA ILE A 53 38.49 25.75 -30.37
C ILE A 53 39.37 24.83 -31.22
N SER A 54 39.01 23.55 -31.34
CA SER A 54 39.59 22.66 -32.34
C SER A 54 38.45 22.04 -33.14
N ARG A 55 38.25 22.59 -34.35
CA ARG A 55 37.38 22.05 -35.38
C ARG A 55 38.07 20.83 -35.99
N THR A 56 37.45 19.67 -35.88
CA THR A 56 37.77 18.53 -36.74
C THR A 56 36.47 17.83 -37.10
N ALA A 57 35.93 18.24 -38.25
CA ALA A 57 34.92 17.50 -38.97
C ALA A 57 35.62 16.47 -39.85
N MET A 58 35.33 15.19 -39.65
CA MET A 58 35.30 14.19 -40.72
C MET A 58 34.23 13.16 -40.32
N GLY A 59 33.17 13.12 -41.13
CA GLY A 59 32.04 12.24 -40.94
C GLY A 59 32.31 10.81 -41.39
N LEU A 60 31.60 9.89 -40.76
CA LEU A 60 31.13 8.65 -41.39
C LEU A 60 29.66 8.52 -41.04
N ALA A 61 28.81 8.53 -42.07
CA ALA A 61 27.41 8.18 -41.96
C ALA A 61 27.31 6.66 -41.76
N VAL A 62 26.64 6.25 -40.69
CA VAL A 62 25.92 4.97 -40.68
C VAL A 62 24.47 5.30 -40.38
N ALA A 63 23.65 5.18 -41.41
CA ALA A 63 22.21 5.10 -41.24
C ALA A 63 21.90 3.80 -40.50
N ALA A 64 21.38 3.92 -39.28
CA ALA A 64 20.51 2.91 -38.71
C ALA A 64 19.29 3.64 -38.15
N LEU A 65 18.24 3.70 -38.96
CA LEU A 65 16.88 3.98 -38.50
C LEU A 65 16.48 2.83 -37.57
N ALA A 66 16.85 2.91 -36.30
CA ALA A 66 16.23 2.10 -35.25
C ALA A 66 14.92 2.78 -34.87
N VAL A 67 13.91 2.59 -35.71
CA VAL A 67 12.51 2.74 -35.33
C VAL A 67 12.18 1.59 -34.38
N GLY A 68 11.70 1.92 -33.18
CA GLY A 68 11.03 0.97 -32.29
C GLY A 68 11.98 0.24 -31.33
N GLY A 69 11.69 0.09 -30.05
CA GLY A 69 10.47 0.40 -29.31
C GLY A 69 10.84 1.12 -28.02
N LEU A 70 10.00 2.09 -27.67
CA LEU A 70 9.74 2.37 -26.27
C LEU A 70 9.40 1.01 -25.66
N ALA A 71 10.29 0.45 -24.84
CA ALA A 71 9.93 -0.65 -23.96
C ALA A 71 8.92 -0.07 -22.98
N THR A 72 7.65 -0.02 -23.39
CA THR A 72 6.53 0.18 -22.50
C THR A 72 6.56 -1.02 -21.58
N THR A 73 7.14 -0.84 -20.40
CA THR A 73 6.94 -1.79 -19.31
C THR A 73 5.45 -1.79 -19.05
N ALA A 74 4.74 -2.78 -19.57
CA ALA A 74 3.35 -2.98 -19.24
C ALA A 74 3.31 -3.25 -17.74
N GLN A 75 2.87 -2.27 -16.94
CA GLN A 75 2.61 -2.52 -15.52
C GLN A 75 1.53 -3.59 -15.43
N ALA A 76 1.89 -4.73 -14.85
CA ALA A 76 0.93 -5.79 -14.59
C ALA A 76 -0.24 -5.22 -13.77
N ALA A 77 -1.46 -5.55 -14.19
CA ALA A 77 -2.64 -5.21 -13.41
C ALA A 77 -2.54 -5.86 -12.02
N PRO A 78 -3.11 -5.23 -10.98
CA PRO A 78 -3.18 -5.85 -9.67
C PRO A 78 -3.90 -7.20 -9.77
N ALA A 79 -3.38 -8.22 -9.08
CA ALA A 79 -4.11 -9.48 -8.91
C ALA A 79 -5.48 -9.19 -8.27
N ALA A 80 -6.53 -9.90 -8.64
CA ALA A 80 -7.86 -9.71 -8.05
C ALA A 80 -7.87 -10.00 -6.54
N ALA A 81 -8.70 -9.28 -5.80
CA ALA A 81 -9.01 -9.63 -4.42
C ALA A 81 -9.69 -11.00 -4.36
N ASN A 82 -9.24 -11.88 -3.45
CA ASN A 82 -9.82 -13.20 -3.21
C ASN A 82 -9.94 -13.49 -1.70
N SER A 83 -9.89 -12.46 -0.86
CA SER A 83 -9.75 -12.63 0.59
C SER A 83 -10.48 -11.58 1.43
N GLY A 84 -11.24 -10.68 0.80
CA GLY A 84 -12.07 -9.70 1.50
C GLY A 84 -13.33 -10.30 2.11
N ASP A 85 -14.04 -9.49 2.87
CA ASP A 85 -15.36 -9.86 3.40
C ASP A 85 -16.39 -9.84 2.26
N PRO A 86 -17.08 -10.97 1.97
CA PRO A 86 -18.06 -11.02 0.88
C PRO A 86 -19.28 -10.10 1.09
N ALA A 87 -19.50 -9.58 2.29
CA ALA A 87 -20.55 -8.60 2.58
C ALA A 87 -20.13 -7.16 2.26
N LEU A 88 -18.84 -6.90 2.03
CA LEU A 88 -18.29 -5.58 1.75
C LEU A 88 -17.83 -5.48 0.29
N THR A 89 -17.67 -4.24 -0.17
CA THR A 89 -17.14 -3.99 -1.51
C THR A 89 -15.62 -3.98 -1.45
N ASP A 90 -14.96 -4.88 -2.18
CA ASP A 90 -13.51 -4.84 -2.36
C ASP A 90 -13.11 -3.63 -3.22
N VAL A 91 -12.21 -2.79 -2.70
CA VAL A 91 -11.66 -1.64 -3.42
C VAL A 91 -10.15 -1.75 -3.55
N TYR A 92 -9.64 -1.26 -4.68
CA TYR A 92 -8.19 -1.22 -4.93
C TYR A 92 -7.66 0.21 -4.82
N VAL A 93 -6.74 0.42 -3.89
CA VAL A 93 -5.99 1.68 -3.79
C VAL A 93 -4.83 1.63 -4.76
N TRP A 94 -4.83 2.51 -5.77
CA TRP A 94 -3.89 2.43 -6.89
C TRP A 94 -2.59 3.19 -6.68
N ALA A 95 -2.61 4.20 -5.80
CA ALA A 95 -1.48 5.08 -5.57
C ALA A 95 -0.49 4.50 -4.56
N THR A 96 0.69 5.13 -4.49
CA THR A 96 1.74 4.82 -3.53
C THR A 96 1.77 5.84 -2.39
N ASN A 97 2.21 5.44 -1.20
CA ASN A 97 2.37 6.30 -0.02
C ASN A 97 1.07 7.01 0.39
N VAL A 98 -0.06 6.32 0.25
CA VAL A 98 -1.38 6.84 0.61
C VAL A 98 -1.50 6.86 2.13
N ASN A 99 -1.87 8.03 2.67
CA ASN A 99 -2.08 8.21 4.10
C ASN A 99 -3.48 7.73 4.48
N LEU A 100 -3.56 6.74 5.37
CA LEU A 100 -4.80 6.30 5.99
C LEU A 100 -5.08 7.19 7.20
N ARG A 101 -6.25 7.81 7.23
CA ARG A 101 -6.60 8.88 8.16
C ARG A 101 -7.65 8.45 9.19
N GLN A 102 -7.63 9.04 10.37
CA GLN A 102 -8.63 8.73 11.40
C GLN A 102 -10.02 9.30 11.06
N GLN A 103 -10.08 10.40 10.32
CA GLN A 103 -11.31 11.07 9.88
C GLN A 103 -11.19 11.42 8.38
N PRO A 104 -12.30 11.75 7.68
CA PRO A 104 -12.28 12.10 6.25
C PRO A 104 -11.74 13.53 6.00
N THR A 105 -10.55 13.79 6.54
CA THR A 105 -9.80 15.04 6.44
C THR A 105 -8.31 14.75 6.53
N THR A 106 -7.50 15.48 5.77
CA THR A 106 -6.03 15.41 5.80
C THR A 106 -5.44 15.94 7.09
N ASP A 107 -6.19 16.72 7.86
CA ASP A 107 -5.75 17.30 9.13
C ASP A 107 -5.86 16.31 10.30
N SER A 108 -6.59 15.21 10.11
CA SER A 108 -6.69 14.17 11.12
C SER A 108 -5.42 13.33 11.24
N PRO A 109 -5.21 12.68 12.40
CA PRO A 109 -4.09 11.77 12.60
C PRO A 109 -3.97 10.74 11.49
N ARG A 110 -2.74 10.50 11.06
CA ARG A 110 -2.42 9.41 10.14
C ARG A 110 -2.26 8.12 10.94
N LEU A 111 -3.09 7.14 10.63
CA LEU A 111 -3.08 5.83 11.27
C LEU A 111 -2.06 4.89 10.60
N ALA A 112 -1.94 4.97 9.27
CA ALA A 112 -1.00 4.15 8.51
C ALA A 112 -0.61 4.80 7.17
N VAL A 113 0.38 4.20 6.52
CA VAL A 113 0.72 4.45 5.11
C VAL A 113 0.69 3.13 4.38
N ARG A 114 0.12 3.13 3.19
CA ARG A 114 0.03 1.96 2.33
C ARG A 114 0.24 2.34 0.85
N SER A 115 0.61 1.36 0.06
CA SER A 115 0.83 1.50 -1.38
C SER A 115 0.20 0.31 -2.07
N GLN A 116 -0.60 0.55 -3.12
CA GLN A 116 -1.05 -0.50 -4.05
C GLN A 116 -1.61 -1.77 -3.41
N TRP A 117 -2.78 -1.69 -2.78
CA TRP A 117 -3.38 -2.81 -2.05
C TRP A 117 -4.90 -2.87 -2.21
N TRP A 118 -5.44 -4.05 -1.91
CA TRP A 118 -6.89 -4.29 -1.79
C TRP A 118 -7.34 -4.12 -0.34
N ALA A 119 -8.52 -3.52 -0.17
CA ALA A 119 -9.14 -3.30 1.12
C ALA A 119 -10.66 -3.52 1.03
N ASP A 120 -11.27 -3.85 2.15
CA ASP A 120 -12.73 -3.86 2.29
C ASP A 120 -13.20 -2.42 2.48
N ALA A 121 -14.14 -1.95 1.66
CA ALA A 121 -14.80 -0.66 1.85
C ALA A 121 -16.05 -0.82 2.71
N VAL A 122 -16.06 -0.13 3.85
CA VAL A 122 -17.14 -0.21 4.85
C VAL A 122 -18.27 0.75 4.49
N CYS A 123 -17.97 2.02 4.32
CA CYS A 123 -18.89 3.05 3.86
C CYS A 123 -18.10 4.25 3.31
N GLN A 124 -18.78 5.21 2.71
CA GLN A 124 -18.16 6.44 2.19
C GLN A 124 -18.97 7.68 2.56
N THR A 125 -18.30 8.82 2.62
CA THR A 125 -18.94 10.11 2.92
C THR A 125 -18.19 11.26 2.27
N GLN A 126 -18.82 12.44 2.22
CA GLN A 126 -18.14 13.66 1.82
C GLN A 126 -17.32 14.21 2.99
N GLY A 127 -16.09 14.61 2.71
CA GLY A 127 -15.17 15.19 3.67
C GLY A 127 -14.39 16.33 3.08
N GLN A 128 -13.16 16.53 3.54
CA GLN A 128 -12.29 17.56 3.00
C GLN A 128 -11.97 17.29 1.52
N THR A 129 -12.05 18.34 0.70
CA THR A 129 -11.58 18.27 -0.69
C THR A 129 -10.06 18.11 -0.73
N VAL A 130 -9.59 17.02 -1.34
CA VAL A 130 -8.18 16.77 -1.62
C VAL A 130 -7.90 17.12 -3.07
N ARG A 131 -6.81 17.85 -3.30
CA ARG A 131 -6.29 18.17 -4.64
C ARG A 131 -4.87 17.64 -4.77
N ASP A 132 -4.67 16.78 -5.75
CA ASP A 132 -3.36 16.28 -6.16
C ASP A 132 -3.10 16.79 -7.59
N PRO A 133 -2.03 17.58 -7.83
CA PRO A 133 -1.73 18.12 -9.15
C PRO A 133 -1.56 17.07 -10.26
N ALA A 134 -1.14 15.85 -9.92
CA ALA A 134 -0.89 14.79 -10.88
C ALA A 134 -2.14 13.94 -11.18
N VAL A 135 -3.17 14.01 -10.33
CA VAL A 135 -4.33 13.11 -10.38
C VAL A 135 -5.65 13.87 -10.57
N GLY A 136 -5.84 14.98 -9.86
CA GLY A 136 -7.07 15.77 -9.90
C GLY A 136 -7.54 16.22 -8.51
N THR A 137 -8.86 16.29 -8.34
CA THR A 137 -9.52 16.75 -7.10
C THR A 137 -10.68 15.84 -6.76
N ASN A 138 -10.84 15.50 -5.48
CA ASN A 138 -11.99 14.73 -4.99
C ASN A 138 -12.30 15.06 -3.51
N ASN A 139 -13.58 15.11 -3.15
CA ASN A 139 -14.07 15.35 -1.79
C ASN A 139 -14.76 14.15 -1.15
N TRP A 140 -14.86 13.02 -1.85
CA TRP A 140 -15.35 11.77 -1.28
C TRP A 140 -14.23 10.98 -0.61
N TRP A 141 -14.57 10.39 0.53
CA TRP A 141 -13.68 9.55 1.32
C TRP A 141 -14.37 8.23 1.61
N THR A 142 -13.60 7.15 1.56
CA THR A 142 -14.06 5.80 1.88
C THR A 142 -13.37 5.33 3.17
N ALA A 143 -14.18 4.85 4.10
CA ALA A 143 -13.72 4.12 5.27
C ALA A 143 -13.36 2.70 4.84
N VAL A 144 -12.12 2.29 5.07
CA VAL A 144 -11.57 1.01 4.63
C VAL A 144 -11.00 0.20 5.79
N GLN A 145 -10.97 -1.12 5.60
CA GLN A 145 -10.37 -2.11 6.49
C GLN A 145 -9.47 -3.05 5.68
N GLU A 146 -8.40 -3.57 6.28
CA GLU A 146 -7.66 -4.68 5.68
C GLU A 146 -8.45 -5.99 5.80
N PHE A 147 -8.33 -6.88 4.80
CA PHE A 147 -9.06 -8.16 4.69
C PHE A 147 -8.93 -9.10 5.89
N ALA A 148 -7.87 -8.99 6.68
CA ALA A 148 -7.68 -9.78 7.90
C ALA A 148 -8.39 -9.18 9.14
N GLY A 149 -9.12 -8.07 8.96
CA GLY A 149 -9.61 -7.23 10.03
C GLY A 149 -8.52 -6.27 10.54
N SER A 150 -8.79 -4.97 10.45
CA SER A 150 -7.97 -3.89 11.01
C SER A 150 -8.85 -2.85 11.69
N ASP A 151 -8.25 -1.85 12.33
CA ASP A 151 -9.00 -0.62 12.61
C ASP A 151 -9.46 0.03 11.30
N ILE A 152 -10.61 0.70 11.34
CA ILE A 152 -11.13 1.45 10.20
C ILE A 152 -10.32 2.72 10.00
N ALA A 153 -9.95 3.01 8.76
CA ALA A 153 -9.30 4.24 8.39
C ALA A 153 -9.89 4.83 7.11
N TRP A 154 -9.75 6.14 6.95
CA TRP A 154 -10.28 6.88 5.82
C TRP A 154 -9.22 7.11 4.74
N VAL A 155 -9.60 6.85 3.49
CA VAL A 155 -8.81 7.12 2.29
C VAL A 155 -9.64 8.00 1.36
N ASN A 156 -9.06 9.08 0.85
CA ASN A 156 -9.74 9.90 -0.14
C ASN A 156 -9.85 9.13 -1.46
N ASN A 157 -11.03 9.17 -2.08
CA ASN A 157 -11.38 8.38 -3.25
C ASN A 157 -10.54 8.71 -4.49
N LEU A 158 -9.83 9.84 -4.50
CA LEU A 158 -8.83 10.16 -5.52
C LEU A 158 -7.76 9.07 -5.68
N TYR A 159 -7.46 8.33 -4.60
CA TYR A 159 -6.47 7.25 -4.59
C TYR A 159 -7.08 5.86 -4.77
N ILE A 160 -8.40 5.75 -4.93
CA ILE A 160 -9.13 4.48 -5.06
C ILE A 160 -9.61 4.32 -6.51
N ARG A 161 -9.51 3.12 -7.08
CA ARG A 161 -10.12 2.83 -8.39
C ARG A 161 -11.64 2.72 -8.24
N GLY A 162 -12.40 3.35 -9.14
CA GLY A 162 -13.86 3.22 -9.15
C GLY A 162 -14.63 4.53 -9.33
N GLY A 163 -13.94 5.67 -9.48
CA GLY A 163 -14.56 6.97 -9.77
C GLY A 163 -14.50 7.94 -8.60
N VAL A 164 -15.27 9.03 -8.68
CA VAL A 164 -15.30 10.09 -7.65
C VAL A 164 -15.92 9.56 -6.35
N LYS A 165 -17.14 9.01 -6.45
CA LYS A 165 -17.82 8.21 -5.43
C LYS A 165 -17.78 6.76 -5.89
N ILE A 166 -17.41 5.82 -5.02
CA ILE A 166 -17.19 4.42 -5.43
C ILE A 166 -18.53 3.70 -5.52
N ALA A 167 -18.83 3.09 -6.66
CA ALA A 167 -20.06 2.29 -6.82
C ALA A 167 -20.04 1.06 -5.90
N GLY A 168 -21.19 0.70 -5.32
CA GLY A 168 -21.33 -0.45 -4.42
C GLY A 168 -21.00 -0.17 -2.94
N VAL A 169 -20.20 0.86 -2.66
CA VAL A 169 -19.92 1.29 -1.28
C VAL A 169 -21.09 2.11 -0.74
N PRO A 170 -21.71 1.73 0.40
CA PRO A 170 -22.83 2.49 0.97
C PRO A 170 -22.39 3.83 1.57
N ASP A 171 -23.32 4.77 1.74
CA ASP A 171 -23.04 6.01 2.47
C ASP A 171 -22.95 5.76 3.98
N CYS A 172 -22.05 6.49 4.64
CA CYS A 172 -22.13 6.78 6.07
C CYS A 172 -23.06 8.00 6.27
#